data_AF-A0A076MP51-F1
#
_entry.id   AF-A0A076MP51-F1
#
_cell.length_a   1.000
_cell.length_b   1.000
_cell.length_c   1.000
_cell.angle_alpha   90.00
_cell.angle_beta   90.00
_cell.angle_gamma   90.00
#
_symmetry.space_group_name_H-M   'P 1'
#
loop_
_entity.id
_entity.type
_entity.pdbx_description
1 polymer ?
#
loop_
_entity_poly.entity_id
_entity_poly.type
_entity_poly.pdbx_seq_one_letter_code
_entity_poly.pdbx_strand_id
1 'polypeptide(L)' 'MTKQIAVRLPDDLVSFIDHVVEEGGAASRAELVFRALERERRRLLTERDIALLTGGVPDDLAGIEEHAAPLDDLD' A
#
# COMPACT_ATOMS: atom_id res chain seq x y z
N MET A 1 -0.22 5.30 -17.53
CA MET A 1 -1.44 4.78 -18.17
C MET A 1 -2.47 4.53 -17.09
N THR A 2 -3.64 5.15 -17.15
CA THR A 2 -4.76 4.87 -16.23
C THR A 2 -5.81 4.04 -16.96
N LYS A 3 -6.56 3.22 -16.21
CA LYS A 3 -7.71 2.46 -16.73
C LYS A 3 -8.96 2.92 -15.99
N GLN A 4 -10.03 3.22 -16.71
CA GLN A 4 -11.32 3.58 -16.13
C GLN A 4 -12.10 2.31 -15.80
N ILE A 5 -12.74 2.30 -14.64
CA ILE A 5 -13.62 1.23 -14.17
C ILE A 5 -14.96 1.84 -13.72
N ALA A 6 -16.05 1.10 -13.87
CA ALA A 6 -17.34 1.45 -13.29
C ALA A 6 -17.55 0.60 -12.04
N VAL A 7 -17.81 1.24 -10.89
CA VAL A 7 -18.01 0.58 -9.60
C VAL A 7 -19.36 1.00 -9.04
N ARG A 8 -20.09 0.05 -8.47
CA ARG A 8 -21.32 0.33 -7.71
C ARG A 8 -20.94 0.57 -6.26
N LEU A 9 -21.32 1.73 -5.74
CA LEU A 9 -21.14 2.12 -4.34
C LEU A 9 -22.52 2.44 -3.76
N PRO A 10 -22.73 2.25 -2.45
CA PRO A 10 -23.95 2.70 -1.81
C PRO A 10 -24.04 4.24 -1.83
N ASP A 11 -25.28 4.74 -1.88
CA ASP A 11 -25.58 6.15 -2.16
C ASP A 11 -25.01 7.11 -1.10
N ASP A 12 -24.91 6.66 0.15
CA ASP A 12 -24.31 7.39 1.26
C ASP A 12 -22.82 7.66 1.01
N LEU A 13 -22.09 6.68 0.50
CA LEU A 13 -20.67 6.80 0.20
C LEU A 13 -20.43 7.75 -0.99
N VAL A 14 -21.30 7.70 -2.00
CA VAL A 14 -21.25 8.63 -3.13
C VAL A 14 -21.53 10.05 -2.65
N SER A 15 -22.54 10.22 -1.80
CA SER A 15 -22.90 11.53 -1.23
C SER A 15 -21.75 12.12 -0.40
N PHE A 16 -21.06 11.28 0.38
CA PHE A 16 -19.85 11.68 1.12
C PHE A 16 -18.73 12.13 0.18
N ILE A 17 -18.45 11.37 -0.87
CA ILE A 17 -17.42 11.72 -1.86
C ILE A 17 -17.74 13.07 -2.51
N ASP A 18 -19.01 13.29 -2.84
CA ASP A 18 -19.49 14.52 -3.48
C ASP A 18 -19.30 15.72 -2.56
N HIS A 19 -19.71 15.58 -1.30
CA HIS A 19 -19.56 16.62 -0.30
C HIS A 19 -18.09 17.03 -0.08
N VAL A 20 -17.17 16.06 0.02
CA VAL A 20 -15.73 16.34 0.20
C VAL A 20 -15.14 17.09 -0.99
N VAL A 21 -15.60 16.79 -2.21
CA VAL A 21 -15.16 17.50 -3.42
C VAL A 21 -15.73 18.92 -3.45
N GLU A 22 -17.00 19.10 -3.07
CA GLU A 22 -17.66 20.41 -2.99
C GLU A 22 -17.00 21.34 -1.97
N GLU A 23 -16.55 20.80 -0.83
CA GLU A 23 -15.79 21.54 0.18
C GLU A 23 -14.34 21.86 -0.25
N GLY A 24 -13.90 21.37 -1.42
CA GLY A 24 -12.55 21.58 -1.93
C GLY A 24 -11.50 20.66 -1.32
N GLY A 25 -11.90 19.59 -0.61
CA GLY A 25 -11.01 18.60 -0.02
C GLY A 25 -10.28 17.70 -1.05
N ALA A 26 -10.79 17.65 -2.29
CA ALA A 26 -10.17 17.00 -3.43
C ALA A 26 -10.55 17.70 -4.75
N ALA A 27 -9.67 17.67 -5.75
CA ALA A 27 -9.93 18.27 -7.06
C ALA A 27 -10.93 17.43 -7.90
N SER A 28 -11.13 16.16 -7.56
CA SER A 28 -12.13 15.30 -8.21
C SER A 28 -12.49 14.08 -7.35
N ARG A 29 -13.64 13.46 -7.67
CA ARG A 29 -14.06 12.18 -7.07
C ARG A 29 -13.02 11.08 -7.28
N ALA A 30 -12.44 11.02 -8.47
CA ALA A 30 -11.42 10.04 -8.83
C ALA A 30 -10.15 10.22 -7.99
N GLU A 31 -9.73 11.48 -7.74
CA GLU A 31 -8.59 11.76 -6.88
C GLU A 31 -8.84 11.32 -5.43
N LEU A 32 -10.04 11.60 -4.90
CA LEU A 32 -10.40 11.20 -3.55
C LEU A 32 -10.39 9.67 -3.40
N VAL A 33 -11.02 8.97 -4.35
CA VAL A 33 -11.03 7.50 -4.39
C VAL A 33 -9.61 6.95 -4.55
N PHE A 34 -8.78 7.55 -5.41
CA PHE A 34 -7.38 7.15 -5.58
C PHE A 34 -6.59 7.29 -4.28
N ARG A 35 -6.70 8.43 -3.58
CA ARG A 35 -6.03 8.63 -2.28
C ARG A 35 -6.46 7.61 -1.24
N ALA A 36 -7.75 7.28 -1.19
CA ALA A 36 -8.28 6.26 -0.28
C ALA A 36 -7.74 4.87 -0.62
N LEU A 37 -7.72 4.49 -1.90
CA LEU A 37 -7.17 3.22 -2.36
C LEU A 37 -5.65 3.12 -2.16
N GLU A 38 -4.91 4.20 -2.31
CA GLU A 38 -3.45 4.24 -2.08
C GLU A 38 -3.12 4.00 -0.60
N ARG A 39 -3.96 4.50 0.31
CA ARG A 39 -3.84 4.23 1.75
C ARG A 39 -4.07 2.75 2.06
N GLU A 40 -5.11 2.15 1.48
CA GLU A 40 -5.40 0.73 1.66
C GLU A 40 -4.35 -0.18 1.01
N ARG A 41 -3.87 0.17 -0.18
CA ARG A 41 -2.78 -0.54 -0.86
C ARG A 41 -1.54 -0.60 0.01
N ARG A 42 -1.14 0.52 0.62
CA ARG A 42 0.00 0.56 1.54
C ARG A 42 -0.19 -0.38 2.72
N ARG A 43 -1.39 -0.39 3.31
CA ARG A 43 -1.73 -1.28 4.42
C ARG A 43 -1.62 -2.77 4.02
N LEU A 44 -2.23 -3.16 2.91
CA LEU A 44 -2.22 -4.55 2.44
C LEU A 44 -0.82 -5.05 2.07
N LEU A 45 0.03 -4.19 1.52
CA LEU A 45 1.42 -4.56 1.23
C LEU A 45 2.22 -4.81 2.50
N THR A 46 2.10 -3.94 3.50
CA THR A 46 2.77 -4.16 4.78
C THR A 46 2.29 -5.44 5.46
N GLU A 47 0.99 -5.73 5.44
CA GLU A 47 0.44 -6.99 6.00
C GLU A 47 0.98 -8.22 5.25
N ARG A 48 1.06 -8.16 3.91
CA ARG A 48 1.62 -9.24 3.10
C ARG A 48 3.12 -9.43 3.34
N ASP A 49 3.87 -8.34 3.42
CA ASP A 49 5.31 -8.39 3.60
C ASP A 49 5.68 -8.88 5.01
N ILE A 50 4.91 -8.49 6.04
CA ILE A 50 5.03 -9.09 7.38
C ILE A 50 4.76 -10.60 7.31
N ALA A 51 3.69 -11.04 6.62
CA ALA A 51 3.39 -12.45 6.50
C ALA A 51 4.54 -13.25 5.85
N LEU A 52 5.19 -12.69 4.83
CA LEU A 52 6.38 -13.27 4.21
C LEU A 52 7.58 -13.33 5.17
N LEU A 53 7.84 -12.27 5.95
CA LEU A 53 8.95 -12.22 6.93
C LEU A 53 8.71 -13.15 8.12
N THR A 54 7.46 -13.32 8.56
CA THR A 54 7.10 -14.25 9.64
C THR A 54 7.11 -15.72 9.22
N GLY A 55 7.24 -16.00 7.91
CA GLY A 55 7.35 -17.36 7.37
C GLY A 55 8.67 -18.08 7.71
N GLY A 56 9.62 -17.39 8.34
CA GLY A 56 10.93 -17.92 8.72
C GLY A 56 11.97 -17.76 7.61
N VAL A 57 13.24 -17.75 8.01
CA VAL A 57 14.37 -17.76 7.07
C VAL A 57 14.35 -19.13 6.36
N PRO A 58 14.29 -19.17 5.02
CA PRO A 58 14.42 -20.41 4.28
C PRO A 58 15.70 -21.17 4.67
N ASP A 59 15.66 -22.50 4.74
CA ASP A 59 16.78 -23.31 5.22
C ASP A 59 18.05 -23.15 4.35
N ASP A 60 17.89 -22.80 3.07
CA ASP A 60 18.95 -22.43 2.13
C ASP A 60 19.58 -21.06 2.42
N LEU A 61 18.91 -20.22 3.22
CA LEU A 61 19.43 -18.96 3.78
C LEU A 61 19.98 -19.11 5.21
N ALA A 62 20.09 -20.32 5.78
CA ALA A 62 20.65 -20.51 7.11
C ALA A 62 22.18 -20.29 7.19
N GLY A 63 22.89 -20.30 6.05
CA GLY A 63 24.36 -20.21 5.98
C GLY A 63 24.93 -18.85 5.53
N ILE A 64 24.09 -17.88 5.18
CA ILE A 64 24.55 -16.56 4.70
C ILE A 64 25.26 -15.74 5.79
N GLU A 65 25.05 -16.03 7.07
CA GLU A 65 25.77 -15.40 8.18
C GLU A 65 27.29 -15.65 8.10
N GLU A 66 27.72 -16.80 7.54
CA GLU A 66 29.13 -17.13 7.34
C GLU A 66 29.79 -16.28 6.24
N HIS A 67 28.99 -15.71 5.34
CA HIS A 67 29.46 -14.88 4.22
C HIS A 67 29.23 -13.38 4.43
N ALA A 68 28.64 -12.99 5.56
CA ALA A 68 28.47 -11.59 5.90
C ALA A 68 29.84 -10.99 6.26
N ALA A 69 30.35 -10.08 5.42
CA ALA A 69 31.51 -9.28 5.78
C ALA A 69 31.12 -8.31 6.93
N PRO A 70 32.01 -8.09 7.92
CA PRO A 70 31.81 -7.05 8.93
C PRO A 70 31.54 -5.71 8.24
N LEU A 71 30.48 -5.02 8.67
CA LEU A 71 30.15 -3.68 8.16
C LEU A 71 31.10 -2.59 8.68
N ASP A 72 32.07 -2.97 9.51
CA ASP A 72 33.04 -2.08 10.16
C ASP A 72 34.06 -1.45 9.19
N ASP A 73 34.11 -1.92 7.93
CA ASP A 73 35.05 -1.45 6.90
C ASP A 73 34.43 -0.42 5.90
N LEU A 74 33.24 0.12 6.21
CA LEU A 74 32.56 1.15 5.39
C LEU A 74 32.80 2.56 5.95
N ASP A 75 34.04 3.05 5.92
CA ASP A 75 34.41 4.46 6.13
C ASP A 75 34.76 5.17 4.81
#